data_AF-A0A1A9WY45-F1
#
_entry.id   AF-A0A1A9WY45-F1
#
_cell.length_a   1.000
_cell.length_b   1.000
_cell.length_c   1.000
_cell.angle_alpha   90.00
_cell.angle_beta   90.00
_cell.angle_gamma   90.00
#
_symmetry.space_group_name_H-M   'P 1'
#
loop_
_entity.id
_entity.type
_entity.pdbx_description
1 polymer ?
#
loop_
_entity_poly.entity_id
_entity_poly.type
_entity_poly.pdbx_seq_one_letter_code
_entity_poly.pdbx_strand_id
1 'polypeptide(L)' 'MDDEFKLCWKNFQDNIASGFQNLYDRGDLVDVTLACDGKLLHAHKFVLAICSPYFQEIFITNPCKHPIKNF' A
#
# COMPACT_ATOMS: atom_id res chain seq x y z
N MET A 1 8.84 32.68 -20.57
CA MET A 1 9.53 31.38 -20.78
C MET A 1 9.64 30.82 -19.38
N ASP A 2 8.67 29.99 -19.00
CA ASP A 2 8.60 29.47 -17.63
C ASP A 2 9.61 28.34 -17.49
N ASP A 3 10.57 28.51 -16.59
CA ASP A 3 11.56 27.49 -16.27
C ASP A 3 10.86 26.33 -15.56
N GLU A 4 10.81 25.17 -16.23
CA GLU A 4 10.30 23.93 -15.65
C GLU A 4 11.33 23.34 -14.68
N PHE A 5 11.18 23.63 -13.39
CA PHE A 5 12.01 23.01 -12.35
C PHE A 5 11.50 21.59 -12.05
N LYS A 6 12.24 20.57 -12.46
CA LYS A 6 11.98 19.17 -12.10
C LYS A 6 12.71 18.84 -10.80
N LEU A 7 11.94 18.55 -9.76
CA LEU A 7 12.48 18.00 -8.52
C LEU A 7 12.89 16.54 -8.76
N CYS A 8 14.19 16.29 -8.87
CA CYS A 8 14.75 14.95 -8.95
C CYS A 8 15.26 14.55 -7.56
N TRP A 9 14.50 13.75 -6.82
CA TRP A 9 14.95 13.21 -5.54
C TRP A 9 15.92 12.06 -5.79
N LYS A 10 17.21 12.32 -5.60
CA LYS A 10 18.29 11.35 -5.83
C LYS A 10 18.12 10.03 -5.05
N ASN A 11 17.36 10.05 -3.95
CA ASN A 11 17.07 8.88 -3.10
C ASN A 11 15.57 8.56 -3.04
N PHE A 12 14.80 8.88 -4.09
CA PHE A 12 13.34 8.70 -4.10
C PHE A 12 12.92 7.27 -3.75
N GLN A 13 13.57 6.28 -4.36
CA GLN A 13 13.23 4.86 -4.16
C GLN A 13 13.44 4.42 -2.71
N ASP A 14 14.60 4.74 -2.12
CA ASP A 14 14.91 4.42 -0.71
C ASP A 14 13.99 5.17 0.26
N ASN A 15 13.69 6.44 -0.04
CA ASN A 15 12.77 7.25 0.77
C ASN A 15 11.35 6.68 0.76
N ILE A 16 10.89 6.16 -0.38
CA ILE A 16 9.56 5.54 -0.50
C ILE A 16 9.52 4.22 0.27
N ALA A 17 10.51 3.35 0.10
CA ALA A 17 10.56 2.06 0.79
C ALA A 17 10.60 2.23 2.33
N SER A 18 11.53 3.06 2.82
CA SER A 18 11.63 3.39 4.24
C SER A 18 10.41 4.16 4.75
N GLY A 19 9.83 5.04 3.93
CA GLY A 19 8.59 5.77 4.23
C GLY A 19 7.41 4.83 4.48
N PHE A 20 7.16 3.88 3.57
CA PHE A 20 6.09 2.88 3.74
C PHE A 20 6.32 1.99 4.95
N GLN A 21 7.56 1.54 5.20
CA GLN A 21 7.88 0.76 6.40
C GLN A 21 7.57 1.54 7.68
N ASN A 22 8.02 2.80 7.78
CA ASN A 22 7.76 3.62 8.96
C ASN A 22 6.27 3.88 9.18
N LEU A 23 5.49 4.06 8.11
CA LEU A 23 4.03 4.20 8.20
C LEU A 23 3.39 2.90 8.68
N TYR A 24 3.87 1.75 8.20
CA TYR A 24 3.39 0.44 8.61
C TYR A 24 3.62 0.21 10.10
N ASP A 25 4.83 0.48 10.58
CA ASP A 25 5.22 0.29 11.97
C ASP A 25 4.41 1.17 12.92
N ARG A 26 4.00 2.36 12.46
CA ARG A 26 3.11 3.27 13.20
C ARG A 26 1.62 2.91 13.10
N GLY A 27 1.24 2.04 12.17
CA GLY A 27 -0.16 1.76 11.83
C GLY A 27 -0.83 2.87 11.01
N ASP A 28 -0.05 3.83 10.50
CA ASP A 28 -0.55 4.94 9.71
C ASP A 28 -0.94 4.47 8.30
N LEU A 29 -2.09 4.95 7.82
CA LEU A 29 -2.62 4.68 6.48
C LEU A 29 -2.83 3.18 6.17
N VAL A 30 -2.83 2.32 7.19
CA VAL A 30 -3.15 0.89 7.08
C VAL A 30 -4.65 0.74 6.82
N ASP A 31 -5.00 0.64 5.55
CA ASP A 31 -6.35 0.79 4.99
C ASP A 31 -6.97 -0.55 4.54
N VAL A 32 -6.29 -1.67 4.79
CA VAL A 32 -6.85 -3.01 4.58
C VAL A 32 -6.52 -3.94 5.75
N THR A 33 -7.49 -4.81 6.06
CA THR A 33 -7.31 -5.96 6.93
C THR A 33 -7.62 -7.22 6.15
N LEU A 34 -6.67 -8.14 6.08
CA LEU A 34 -6.83 -9.46 5.47
C LEU A 34 -7.14 -10.48 6.56
N ALA A 35 -8.17 -11.28 6.33
CA ALA A 35 -8.50 -12.40 7.21
C ALA A 35 -8.08 -13.72 6.55
N CYS A 36 -7.26 -14.52 7.23
CA CYS A 36 -6.81 -15.84 6.78
C CYS A 36 -6.53 -16.73 8.00
N ASP A 37 -7.06 -17.96 8.01
CA ASP A 37 -6.89 -18.94 9.09
C ASP A 37 -7.17 -18.38 10.51
N GLY A 38 -8.24 -17.60 10.64
CA GLY A 38 -8.63 -16.97 11.91
C GLY A 38 -7.71 -15.84 12.37
N LYS A 39 -6.67 -15.50 11.59
CA LYS A 39 -5.77 -14.37 11.85
C LYS A 39 -6.20 -13.16 11.03
N LEU A 40 -5.92 -11.98 11.59
CA LEU A 40 -6.11 -10.70 10.93
C LEU A 40 -4.76 -10.05 10.68
N LEU A 41 -4.49 -9.72 9.42
CA LEU A 41 -3.28 -9.02 9.00
C LEU A 41 -3.66 -7.62 8.52
N HIS A 42 -3.05 -6.62 9.14
CA HIS A 42 -3.22 -5.22 8.79
C HIS A 42 -2.15 -4.85 7.78
N ALA A 43 -2.49 -4.12 6.71
CA ALA A 43 -1.57 -3.76 5.64
C ALA A 43 -1.98 -2.49 4.89
N HIS A 44 -1.06 -1.97 4.08
CA HIS A 44 -1.35 -0.95 3.07
C HIS A 44 -1.87 -1.62 1.79
N LYS A 45 -3.09 -1.28 1.37
CA LYS A 45 -3.73 -1.76 0.14
C LYS A 45 -2.86 -1.48 -1.07
N PHE A 46 -2.28 -0.28 -1.12
CA PHE A 46 -1.45 0.17 -2.23
C PHE A 46 -0.16 -0.65 -2.40
N VAL A 47 0.55 -0.93 -1.29
CA VAL A 47 1.78 -1.74 -1.31
C VAL A 47 1.47 -3.16 -1.80
N LEU A 48 0.42 -3.78 -1.27
CA LEU A 48 -0.02 -5.10 -1.71
C LEU A 48 -0.44 -5.15 -3.18
N ALA A 49 -1.12 -4.12 -3.69
CA ALA A 49 -1.51 -4.03 -5.10
C ALA A 49 -0.31 -3.91 -6.04
N ILE A 50 0.72 -3.14 -5.67
CA ILE A 50 1.95 -3.03 -6.47
C ILE A 50 2.69 -4.37 -6.52
N CYS A 51 2.74 -5.09 -5.40
CA CYS A 51 3.54 -6.31 -5.28
C CYS A 51 2.81 -7.57 -5.78
N SER A 52 1.49 -7.53 -6.00
CA SER A 52 0.71 -8.71 -6.38
C SER A 52 -0.47 -8.34 -7.29
N PRO A 53 -0.48 -8.83 -8.55
CA PRO A 53 -1.60 -8.63 -9.47
C PRO A 53 -2.94 -9.15 -8.91
N TYR A 54 -2.89 -10.22 -8.11
CA TYR A 54 -4.06 -10.75 -7.42
C TYR A 54 -4.65 -9.71 -6.47
N PHE A 55 -3.82 -9.14 -5.59
CA PHE A 55 -4.27 -8.13 -4.63
C PHE A 55 -4.72 -6.84 -5.34
N GLN A 56 -4.05 -6.46 -6.43
CA GLN A 56 -4.50 -5.35 -7.27
C GLN A 56 -5.93 -5.57 -7.80
N GLU A 57 -6.19 -6.72 -8.41
CA GLU A 57 -7.48 -7.06 -9.01
C GLU A 57 -8.59 -7.10 -7.95
N ILE A 58 -8.40 -7.83 -6.86
CA ILE A 58 -9.41 -7.94 -5.79
C ILE A 58 -9.71 -6.57 -5.16
N PHE A 59 -8.72 -5.70 -4.98
CA PHE A 59 -8.93 -4.38 -4.41
C PHE A 59 -9.66 -3.41 -5.34
N ILE A 60 -9.49 -3.54 -6.66
CA ILE A 60 -10.22 -2.76 -7.68
C ILE A 60 -11.65 -3.26 -7.81
N THR A 61 -11.83 -4.58 -7.90
CA THR A 61 -13.14 -5.21 -8.10
C THR A 61 -14.01 -5.18 -6.84
N ASN A 62 -13.40 -5.08 -5.65
CA ASN A 62 -14.09 -5.01 -4.37
C ASN A 62 -13.67 -3.75 -3.60
N PRO A 63 -14.26 -2.58 -3.91
CA PRO A 63 -13.90 -1.30 -3.29
C PRO A 63 -14.34 -1.14 -1.82
N CYS A 64 -14.62 -2.24 -1.09
CA CYS A 64 -15.05 -2.19 0.29
C CYS A 64 -13.93 -1.67 1.22
N LYS A 65 -14.33 -1.03 2.32
CA LYS A 65 -13.44 -0.45 3.36
C LYS A 65 -13.15 -1.42 4.53
N HIS A 66 -13.66 -2.65 4.45
CA HIS A 66 -13.77 -3.60 5.56
C HIS A 66 -13.25 -4.99 5.14
N PRO A 67 -12.86 -5.87 6.08
CA PRO A 67 -11.85 -6.90 5.83
C PRO A 67 -12.14 -7.78 4.61
N ILE A 68 -11.10 -7.96 3.82
CA ILE A 68 -11.15 -8.78 2.61
C ILE A 68 -10.85 -10.21 3.03
N LYS A 69 -11.85 -11.08 2.85
CA LYS A 69 -11.76 -12.50 3.16
C LYS A 69 -11.19 -13.23 1.94
N ASN A 70 -9.99 -13.76 2.07
CA ASN A 70 -9.52 -14.84 1.19
C ASN A 70 -9.89 -16.16 1.86
N PHE A 71 -10.57 -17.03 1.13
CA PHE A 71 -10.72 -18.45 1.49
C PHE A 71 -9.58 -19.25 0.89
#